data_AF-A0A7K6Q6Y2-F1
#
_entry.id   AF-A0A7K6Q6Y2-F1
#
_cell.length_a   1.000
_cell.length_b   1.000
_cell.length_c   1.000
_cell.angle_alpha   90.00
_cell.angle_beta   90.00
_cell.angle_gamma   90.00
#
_symmetry.space_group_name_H-M   'P 1'
#
loop_
_entity.id
_entity.type
_entity.pdbx_description
1 polymer ?
#
loop_
_entity_poly.entity_id
_entity_poly.type
_entity_poly.pdbx_seq_one_letter_code
_entity_poly.pdbx_strand_id
1 'polypeptide(L)'
;GASRKEEKEVEADRAVPEREERSEPSLLCPAPRRRSYPPPEDLRGCLESHVREVFGPSVPEDWQQTPLRENRLKHRLLARLAAELGHAVPSSRLHQMRRAGDVL
;
A
#
# COMPACT_ATOMS: atom_id res chain seq x y z
N GLY A 1 -22.99 -24.13 -74.45
CA GLY A 1 -22.72 -22.96 -73.60
C GLY A 1 -22.19 -23.46 -72.28
N ALA A 2 -20.98 -23.05 -71.90
CA ALA A 2 -20.18 -23.65 -70.86
C ALA A 2 -20.77 -23.45 -69.45
N SER A 3 -21.12 -24.55 -68.79
CA SER A 3 -21.41 -24.61 -67.36
C SER A 3 -20.10 -24.69 -66.57
N ARG A 4 -19.85 -23.67 -65.75
CA ARG A 4 -18.61 -23.50 -64.98
C ARG A 4 -18.71 -24.29 -63.67
N LYS A 5 -17.70 -25.15 -63.45
CA LYS A 5 -17.49 -26.00 -62.27
C LYS A 5 -16.74 -25.19 -61.18
N GLU A 6 -17.18 -25.32 -59.93
CA GLU A 6 -16.42 -24.93 -58.73
C GLU A 6 -15.14 -25.76 -58.59
N GLU A 7 -14.07 -25.18 -58.03
CA GLU A 7 -13.28 -25.68 -56.89
C GLU A 7 -11.89 -24.99 -56.78
N LYS A 8 -11.67 -24.29 -55.66
CA LYS A 8 -10.55 -24.42 -54.70
C LYS A 8 -9.12 -23.93 -55.05
N GLU A 9 -8.64 -22.96 -54.26
CA GLU A 9 -7.26 -22.78 -53.73
C GLU A 9 -7.30 -21.58 -52.75
N VAL A 10 -7.47 -21.77 -51.43
CA VAL A 10 -6.43 -21.91 -50.39
C VAL A 10 -5.16 -21.10 -50.68
N GLU A 11 -5.07 -19.89 -50.13
CA GLU A 11 -3.78 -19.36 -49.68
C GLU A 11 -3.96 -18.68 -48.33
N ALA A 12 -3.11 -19.10 -47.40
CA ALA A 12 -3.04 -18.67 -46.03
C ALA A 12 -2.42 -17.26 -45.93
N ASP A 13 -2.24 -16.84 -44.68
CA ASP A 13 -1.32 -15.77 -44.30
C ASP A 13 -1.88 -14.34 -44.30
N ARG A 14 -2.66 -14.07 -43.26
CA ARG A 14 -2.21 -13.09 -42.23
C ARG A 14 -3.12 -13.19 -41.02
N ALA A 15 -2.80 -14.14 -40.15
CA ALA A 15 -3.11 -13.96 -38.74
C ALA A 15 -2.31 -12.72 -38.30
N VAL A 16 -2.98 -11.57 -38.27
CA VAL A 16 -2.52 -10.43 -37.48
C VAL A 16 -2.48 -10.95 -36.05
N PRO A 17 -1.31 -11.04 -35.39
CA PRO A 17 -1.32 -11.27 -33.97
C PRO A 17 -1.97 -10.02 -33.38
N GLU A 18 -3.14 -10.18 -32.77
CA GLU A 18 -3.67 -9.19 -31.84
C GLU A 18 -2.52 -8.83 -30.91
N ARG A 19 -1.98 -7.62 -31.09
CA ARG A 19 -1.03 -7.07 -30.15
C ARG A 19 -1.76 -7.09 -28.83
N GLU A 20 -1.37 -7.99 -27.94
CA GLU A 20 -1.59 -7.83 -26.50
C GLU A 20 -1.22 -6.38 -26.21
N GLU A 21 -2.25 -5.56 -26.00
CA GLU A 21 -2.12 -4.23 -25.45
C GLU A 21 -1.53 -4.46 -24.06
N ARG A 22 -0.20 -4.56 -24.01
CA ARG A 22 0.61 -4.25 -22.85
C ARG A 22 0.21 -2.84 -22.48
N SER A 23 -0.84 -2.73 -21.68
CA SER A 23 -1.30 -1.50 -21.09
C SER A 23 -0.12 -1.02 -20.26
N GLU A 24 0.72 -0.15 -20.83
CA GLU A 24 1.74 0.53 -20.07
C GLU A 24 1.04 1.17 -18.88
N PRO A 25 1.46 0.88 -17.64
CA PRO A 25 0.81 1.44 -16.48
C PRO A 25 0.95 2.96 -16.60
N SER A 26 -0.18 3.62 -16.84
CA SER A 26 -0.21 5.05 -17.05
C SER A 26 0.33 5.73 -15.79
N LEU A 27 1.48 6.41 -15.88
CA LEU A 27 2.13 7.14 -14.79
C LEU A 27 1.42 8.47 -14.47
N LEU A 28 0.08 8.46 -14.52
CA LEU A 28 -0.74 9.62 -14.23
C LEU A 28 -0.65 9.96 -12.75
N CYS A 29 -0.69 11.25 -12.45
CA CYS A 29 -0.68 11.72 -11.07
C CYS A 29 -1.94 11.24 -10.33
N PRO A 30 -1.80 10.64 -9.13
CA PRO A 30 -2.96 10.25 -8.34
C PRO A 30 -3.68 11.50 -7.83
N ALA A 31 -4.98 11.36 -7.58
CA ALA A 31 -5.77 12.41 -6.95
C ALA A 31 -5.18 12.79 -5.57
N PRO A 32 -5.09 14.08 -5.23
CA PRO A 32 -4.64 14.52 -3.91
C PRO A 32 -5.50 13.94 -2.79
N ARG A 33 -4.86 13.48 -1.71
CA ARG A 33 -5.54 13.00 -0.51
C ARG A 33 -6.03 14.17 0.34
N ARG A 34 -7.24 14.05 0.91
CA ARG A 34 -7.71 14.97 1.97
C ARG A 34 -6.82 14.82 3.20
N ARG A 35 -6.47 15.94 3.84
CA ARG A 35 -5.64 15.96 5.06
C ARG A 35 -6.44 15.91 6.37
N SER A 36 -7.76 15.96 6.29
CA SER A 36 -8.65 15.83 7.45
C SER A 36 -8.48 14.43 8.05
N TYR A 37 -8.25 14.36 9.35
CA TYR A 37 -8.07 13.10 10.07
C TYR A 37 -9.12 12.95 11.17
N PRO A 38 -10.19 12.17 10.93
CA PRO A 38 -11.06 11.68 11.98
C PRO A 38 -10.43 10.40 12.58
N PRO A 39 -10.06 10.38 13.87
CA PRO A 39 -9.50 9.18 14.49
C PRO A 39 -10.54 8.05 14.55
N PRO A 40 -10.17 6.80 14.24
CA PRO A 40 -11.06 5.65 14.41
C PRO A 40 -11.37 5.40 15.89
N GLU A 41 -12.51 4.76 16.16
CA GLU A 41 -12.96 4.44 17.52
C GLU A 41 -11.97 3.53 18.26
N ASP A 42 -11.39 2.55 17.56
CA ASP A 42 -10.40 1.62 18.12
C ASP A 42 -8.96 2.00 17.74
N LEU A 43 -8.61 3.28 17.88
CA LEU A 43 -7.23 3.73 17.66
C LEU A 43 -6.25 3.06 18.63
N ARG A 44 -6.69 2.85 19.88
CA ARG A 44 -5.87 2.25 20.94
C ARG A 44 -5.55 0.78 20.65
N GLY A 45 -6.53 -0.03 20.26
CA GLY A 45 -6.33 -1.46 19.94
C GLY A 45 -5.53 -1.67 18.67
N CYS A 46 -5.74 -0.84 17.64
CA CYS A 46 -4.92 -0.82 16.43
C CYS A 46 -3.45 -0.54 16.77
N LEU A 47 -3.17 0.51 17.54
CA LEU A 47 -1.81 0.88 17.91
C LEU A 47 -1.13 -0.21 18.76
N GLU A 48 -1.84 -0.76 19.74
CA GLU A 48 -1.34 -1.86 20.57
C GLU A 48 -0.94 -3.08 19.72
N SER A 49 -1.79 -3.47 18.77
CA SER A 49 -1.55 -4.60 17.88
C SER A 49 -0.28 -4.40 17.05
N HIS A 50 -0.09 -3.20 16.50
CA HIS A 50 1.12 -2.86 15.74
C HIS A 50 2.38 -2.80 16.59
N VAL A 51 2.30 -2.29 17.82
CA VAL A 51 3.43 -2.26 18.75
C VAL A 51 3.85 -3.70 19.08
N ARG A 52 2.90 -4.58 19.41
CA ARG A 52 3.18 -6.00 19.69
C ARG A 52 3.77 -6.72 18.48
N GLU A 53 3.30 -6.44 17.27
CA GLU A 53 3.85 -7.09 16.06
C GLU A 53 5.27 -6.59 15.70
N VAL A 54 5.55 -5.30 15.91
CA VAL A 54 6.84 -4.70 15.53
C VAL A 54 7.93 -4.97 16.58
N PHE A 55 7.59 -4.87 17.87
CA PHE A 55 8.54 -5.02 18.99
C PHE A 55 8.53 -6.43 19.59
N GLY A 56 7.54 -7.26 19.25
CA GLY A 56 7.47 -8.66 19.64
C GLY A 56 7.16 -8.88 21.14
N PRO A 57 7.52 -10.05 21.70
CA PRO A 57 7.15 -10.45 23.06
C PRO A 57 7.85 -9.63 24.16
N SER A 58 8.77 -8.74 23.79
CA SER A 58 9.46 -7.83 24.72
C SER A 58 8.61 -6.63 25.16
N VAL A 59 7.43 -6.45 24.55
CA VAL A 59 6.51 -5.36 24.87
C VAL A 59 5.92 -5.57 26.27
N PRO A 60 6.04 -4.58 27.17
CA PRO A 60 5.41 -4.65 28.49
C PRO A 60 3.88 -4.59 28.37
N GLU A 61 3.19 -4.99 29.44
CA GLU A 61 1.72 -4.89 29.49
C GLU A 61 1.24 -3.45 29.36
N ASP A 62 1.98 -2.50 29.95
CA ASP A 62 1.86 -1.07 29.64
C ASP A 62 2.60 -0.73 28.34
N TRP A 63 2.07 -1.23 27.22
CA TRP A 63 2.67 -1.10 25.90
C TRP A 63 2.91 0.37 25.49
N GLN A 64 2.17 1.33 26.07
CA GLN A 64 2.34 2.76 25.80
C GLN A 64 3.72 3.27 26.22
N GLN A 65 4.35 2.63 27.21
CA GLN A 65 5.69 2.98 27.66
C GLN A 65 6.81 2.41 26.81
N THR A 66 6.48 1.59 25.80
CA THR A 66 7.47 0.96 24.91
C THR A 66 8.36 2.03 24.28
N PRO A 67 9.67 2.02 24.55
CA PRO A 67 10.56 3.08 24.09
C PRO A 67 10.85 2.94 22.59
N LEU A 68 10.61 4.01 21.82
CA LEU A 68 10.89 4.10 20.39
C LEU A 68 12.35 4.53 20.12
N ARG A 69 13.32 3.88 20.79
CA ARG A 69 14.75 4.23 20.70
C ARG A 69 15.40 3.80 19.39
N GLU A 70 15.02 2.61 18.91
CA GLU A 70 15.59 2.08 17.68
C GLU A 70 14.90 2.71 16.47
N ASN A 71 15.64 3.50 15.69
CA ASN A 71 15.10 4.21 14.52
C ASN A 71 14.43 3.28 13.52
N ARG A 72 14.95 2.06 13.34
CA ARG A 72 14.38 1.06 12.42
C ARG A 72 12.99 0.61 12.86
N LEU A 73 12.82 0.26 14.14
CA LEU A 73 11.53 -0.16 14.69
C LEU A 73 10.54 0.99 14.75
N LYS A 74 10.99 2.18 15.16
CA LYS A 74 10.20 3.41 15.14
C LYS A 74 9.68 3.71 13.73
N HIS A 75 10.55 3.67 12.73
CA HIS A 75 10.16 3.89 11.34
C HIS A 75 9.15 2.83 10.87
N ARG A 76 9.39 1.56 11.18
CA ARG A 76 8.47 0.47 10.81
C ARG A 76 7.08 0.64 11.42
N LEU A 77 7.00 1.01 12.71
CA LEU A 77 5.73 1.29 13.38
C LEU A 77 5.00 2.47 12.72
N LEU A 78 5.67 3.62 12.59
CA LEU A 78 5.05 4.84 12.04
C LEU A 78 4.63 4.68 10.57
N ALA A 79 5.41 3.96 9.76
CA ALA A 79 5.08 3.70 8.37
C ALA A 79 3.82 2.83 8.22
N ARG A 80 3.66 1.82 9.08
CA ARG A 80 2.46 0.96 9.10
C ARG A 80 1.22 1.74 9.50
N LEU A 81 1.31 2.53 10.58
CA LEU A 81 0.22 3.39 11.01
C LEU A 81 -0.16 4.41 9.93
N ALA A 82 0.82 5.00 9.24
CA ALA A 82 0.55 5.92 8.14
C ALA A 82 -0.15 5.25 6.94
N ALA A 83 0.17 4.00 6.65
CA ALA A 83 -0.48 3.22 5.60
C ALA A 83 -1.93 2.85 5.97
N GLU A 84 -2.18 2.45 7.22
CA GLU A 84 -3.50 2.02 7.70
C GLU A 84 -4.43 3.20 7.99
N LEU A 85 -3.96 4.21 8.71
CA LEU A 85 -4.74 5.39 9.10
C LEU A 85 -4.77 6.47 8.02
N GLY A 86 -3.92 6.35 6.99
CA GLY A 86 -3.78 7.35 5.94
C GLY A 86 -3.21 8.69 6.42
N HIS A 87 -2.60 8.73 7.61
CA HIS A 87 -2.07 9.93 8.24
C HIS A 87 -0.64 9.71 8.74
N ALA A 88 0.29 10.54 8.24
CA ALA A 88 1.70 10.45 8.60
C ALA A 88 2.08 11.54 9.62
N VAL A 89 2.96 11.18 10.56
CA VAL A 89 3.50 12.14 11.53
C VAL A 89 4.42 13.15 10.82
N PRO A 90 4.22 14.47 11.03
CA PRO A 90 5.12 15.49 10.47
C PRO A 90 6.55 15.35 10.99
N SER A 91 7.55 15.64 10.15
CA SER A 91 8.97 15.56 10.51
C SER A 91 9.33 16.39 11.75
N SER A 92 8.68 17.54 11.94
CA SER A 92 8.86 18.40 13.12
C SER A 92 8.42 17.75 14.43
N ARG A 93 7.53 16.76 14.40
CA ARG A 93 7.06 16.03 15.58
C ARG A 93 7.79 14.71 15.81
N LEU A 94 8.57 14.23 14.84
CA LEU A 94 9.25 12.93 14.96
C LEU A 94 10.17 12.86 16.18
N HIS A 95 10.85 13.94 16.55
CA HIS A 95 11.72 13.95 17.73
C HIS A 95 10.95 13.82 19.06
N GLN A 96 9.65 14.15 19.07
CA GLN A 96 8.78 14.07 20.24
C GLN A 96 8.23 12.65 20.44
N MET A 97 8.21 11.82 19.39
CA MET A 97 7.75 10.43 19.46
C MET A 97 8.84 9.55 20.12
N ARG A 98 8.89 9.51 21.45
CA ARG A 98 9.91 8.79 22.23
C ARG A 98 9.38 7.47 22.79
N ARG A 99 8.07 7.37 23.00
CA ARG A 99 7.35 6.18 23.49
C ARG A 99 6.16 5.91 22.57
N ALA A 100 5.63 4.68 22.58
CA ALA A 100 4.46 4.32 21.80
C ALA A 100 3.23 5.20 22.13
N GLY A 101 3.07 5.57 23.41
CA GLY A 101 2.01 6.46 23.86
C GLY A 101 2.09 7.89 23.32
N ASP A 102 3.28 8.37 22.90
CA ASP A 102 3.41 9.71 22.31
C ASP A 102 2.73 9.80 20.91
N VAL A 103 2.42 8.66 20.31
CA VAL A 103 1.75 8.54 19.01
C VAL A 103 0.22 8.56 19.13
N LEU A 104 -0.31 8.26 20.31
CA LEU A 104 -1.74 8.21 20.63
C LEU A 104 -2.31 9.62 20.83
#